data_AF-A0ABD0RXK8-F1
#
_entry.id   AF-A0ABD0RXK8-F1
#
_cell.length_a   1.000
_cell.length_b   1.000
_cell.length_c   1.000
_cell.angle_alpha   90.00
_cell.angle_beta   90.00
_cell.angle_gamma   90.00
#
_symmetry.space_group_name_H-M   'P 1'
#
loop_
_entity.id
_entity.type
_entity.pdbx_description
1 polymer ?
#
loop_
_entity_poly.entity_id
_entity_poly.type
_entity_poly.pdbx_seq_one_letter_code
_entity_poly.pdbx_strand_id
1 'polypeptide(L)' 'GDGSKTSITVDFGDGNAFTYSNVSSIEDGIKHIYKNVGIYRVSAMAENSLGSEMVLLFLHITCKPRRGRA' A
#
# COMPACT_ATOMS: atom_id res chain seq x y z
N GLY A 1 -6.63 -16.15 -24.18
CA GLY A 1 -6.77 -14.70 -23.92
C GLY A 1 -5.71 -14.33 -22.91
N ASP A 2 -4.64 -13.70 -23.37
CA ASP A 2 -3.55 -13.23 -22.50
C ASP A 2 -3.94 -11.84 -22.00
N GLY A 3 -4.81 -11.79 -20.99
CA GLY A 3 -5.18 -10.54 -20.34
C GLY A 3 -3.91 -9.94 -19.73
N SER A 4 -3.54 -8.73 -20.16
CA SER A 4 -2.33 -8.02 -19.77
C SER A 4 -2.08 -8.14 -18.26
N LYS A 5 -1.15 -9.01 -17.86
CA LYS A 5 -0.78 -9.20 -16.46
C LYS A 5 -0.20 -7.88 -15.96
N THR A 6 -0.95 -7.22 -15.09
CA THR A 6 -0.48 -6.00 -14.43
C THR A 6 0.20 -6.39 -13.12
N SER A 7 1.46 -6.00 -12.98
CA SER A 7 2.21 -6.07 -11.73
C SER A 7 2.00 -4.78 -10.96
N ILE A 8 1.75 -4.88 -9.65
CA ILE A 8 1.63 -3.72 -8.77
C ILE A 8 2.65 -3.84 -7.65
N THR A 9 3.52 -2.83 -7.51
CA THR A 9 4.46 -2.70 -6.40
C THR A 9 3.95 -1.63 -5.45
N VAL A 10 3.77 -1.98 -4.18
CA VAL A 10 3.35 -1.07 -3.11
C VAL A 10 4.48 -0.89 -2.11
N ASP A 11 4.96 0.34 -1.95
CA ASP A 11 5.86 0.77 -0.88
C ASP A 11 5.03 1.49 0.19
N PHE A 12 5.08 0.99 1.43
CA PHE A 12 4.32 1.52 2.56
C PHE A 12 4.98 2.72 3.24
N GLY A 13 6.20 3.10 2.84
CA GLY A 13 6.93 4.25 3.39
C GLY A 13 7.50 4.01 4.79
N ASP A 14 7.45 2.77 5.30
CA ASP A 14 8.08 2.34 6.55
C ASP A 14 9.28 1.40 6.32
N GLY A 15 9.74 1.31 5.08
CA GLY A 15 10.81 0.42 4.64
C GLY A 15 10.34 -0.92 4.08
N ASN A 16 9.03 -1.22 4.14
CA ASN A 16 8.46 -2.42 3.52
C ASN A 16 7.84 -2.11 2.16
N ALA A 17 8.27 -2.86 1.14
CA ALA A 17 7.68 -2.83 -0.19
C ALA A 17 7.36 -4.25 -0.68
N PHE A 18 6.23 -4.40 -1.36
CA PHE A 18 5.73 -5.69 -1.85
C PHE A 18 5.23 -5.58 -3.29
N THR A 19 5.56 -6.58 -4.11
CA THR A 19 5.08 -6.66 -5.50
C THR A 19 4.06 -7.78 -5.64
N TYR A 20 2.94 -7.47 -6.29
CA TYR A 20 1.83 -8.37 -6.56
C TYR A 20 1.65 -8.53 -8.07
N SER A 21 1.70 -9.77 -8.54
CA SER A 21 1.42 -10.12 -9.92
C SER A 21 0.00 -10.66 -9.99
N ASN A 22 -0.93 -9.95 -10.67
CA ASN A 22 -2.36 -10.31 -10.82
C ASN A 22 -3.30 -9.79 -9.70
N VAL A 23 -3.41 -8.47 -9.57
CA VAL A 23 -4.25 -7.80 -8.55
C VAL A 23 -5.75 -8.04 -8.74
N SER A 24 -6.19 -8.43 -9.94
CA SER A 24 -7.54 -8.91 -10.22
C SER A 24 -7.98 -10.09 -9.32
N SER A 25 -7.05 -10.79 -8.68
CA SER A 25 -7.32 -11.92 -7.77
C SER A 25 -7.27 -11.55 -6.28
N ILE A 26 -7.02 -10.29 -5.92
CA ILE A 26 -6.94 -9.85 -4.52
C ILE A 26 -8.33 -9.39 -4.06
N GLU A 27 -9.17 -10.33 -3.61
CA GLU A 27 -10.55 -10.07 -3.20
C GLU A 27 -10.65 -9.20 -1.92
N ASP A 28 -9.68 -9.34 -1.02
CA ASP A 28 -9.66 -8.69 0.30
C ASP A 28 -8.83 -7.40 0.37
N GLY A 29 -8.29 -6.96 -0.77
CA GLY A 29 -7.28 -5.89 -0.84
C GLY A 29 -5.93 -6.27 -0.19
N ILE A 30 -5.07 -5.26 -0.03
CA ILE A 30 -3.71 -5.41 0.52
C ILE A 30 -3.71 -4.97 2.00
N LYS A 31 -3.14 -5.78 2.88
CA LYS A 31 -3.08 -5.54 4.34
C LYS A 31 -1.64 -5.24 4.77
N HIS A 32 -1.46 -4.20 5.60
CA HIS A 32 -0.16 -3.79 6.16
C HIS A 32 -0.32 -3.27 7.60
N ILE A 33 0.69 -3.48 8.45
CA ILE A 33 0.69 -3.05 9.85
C ILE A 33 1.89 -2.13 10.10
N TYR A 34 1.61 -0.86 10.40
CA TYR A 34 2.63 0.08 10.85
C TYR A 34 2.99 -0.16 12.32
N LYS A 35 4.27 -0.35 12.60
CA LYS A 35 4.78 -0.57 13.97
C LYS A 35 4.86 0.71 14.80
N ASN A 36 5.02 1.86 14.14
CA ASN A 36 5.25 3.14 14.80
C ASN A 36 4.16 4.17 14.40
N VAL A 37 3.95 5.16 15.26
CA VAL A 37 3.17 6.35 14.92
C VAL A 37 4.01 7.25 14.01
N GLY A 38 3.35 7.94 13.07
CA GLY A 38 4.06 8.79 12.13
C GLY A 38 3.24 9.16 10.90
N ILE A 39 3.85 9.93 10.01
CA ILE A 39 3.32 10.26 8.70
C ILE A 39 4.07 9.41 7.67
N TYR A 40 3.32 8.66 6.88
CA TYR A 40 3.86 7.73 5.89
C TYR A 40 3.42 8.16 4.49
N ARG A 41 4.35 8.16 3.55
CA ARG A 41 4.08 8.33 2.11
C ARG A 41 4.05 6.96 1.46
N VAL A 42 2.86 6.43 1.23
CA VAL A 42 2.63 5.17 0.51
C VAL A 42 2.68 5.46 -0.99
N SER A 43 3.39 4.63 -1.76
CA SER A 43 3.38 4.68 -3.22
C SER A 43 2.97 3.33 -3.79
N ALA A 44 2.04 3.33 -4.74
CA ALA A 44 1.68 2.16 -5.52
C ALA A 44 2.02 2.40 -6.99
N MET A 45 2.85 1.54 -7.58
CA MET A 45 3.23 1.56 -8.98
C MET A 45 2.62 0.36 -9.69
N ALA A 46 1.78 0.61 -10.69
CA ALA A 46 1.26 -0.42 -11.57
C ALA A 46 2.05 -0.42 -12.88
N GLU A 47 2.41 -1.60 -13.38
CA GLU A 47 3.16 -1.77 -14.63
C GLU A 47 2.58 -2.95 -15.42
N ASN A 48 2.44 -2.76 -16.73
CA ASN A 48 2.11 -3.80 -17.69
C ASN A 48 2.82 -3.52 -19.04
N SER A 49 2.56 -4.34 -20.05
CA SER A 49 3.19 -4.20 -21.37
C SER A 49 2.87 -2.89 -22.10
N LEU A 50 1.85 -2.14 -21.68
CA LEU A 50 1.45 -0.87 -22.28
C LEU A 50 2.07 0.34 -21.58
N GLY A 51 2.59 0.17 -20.36
CA GLY A 51 3.24 1.24 -19.61
C GLY A 51 3.15 1.07 -18.09
N SER A 52 3.40 2.17 -17.38
CA SER A 52 3.34 2.22 -15.94
C SER A 52 2.68 3.51 -15.43
N GLU A 53 2.06 3.40 -14.25
CA GLU A 53 1.42 4.50 -13.54
C GLU A 53 1.78 4.42 -12.05
N MET A 54 1.92 5.56 -11.39
CA MET A 54 2.21 5.64 -9.96
C MET A 54 1.21 6.57 -9.26
N VAL A 55 0.71 6.12 -8.12
CA VAL A 55 -0.14 6.91 -7.22
C VAL A 55 0.47 7.01 -5.83
N LEU A 56 0.18 8.11 -5.16
CA LEU A 56 0.66 8.41 -3.81
C LEU A 56 -0.50 8.57 -2.83
N LEU A 57 -0.33 8.05 -1.61
CA LEU A 57 -1.24 8.24 -0.49
C LEU A 57 -0.45 8.62 0.76
N PHE A 58 -0.83 9.72 1.41
CA PHE A 58 -0.23 10.14 2.68
C PHE A 58 -1.12 9.69 3.85
N LEU A 59 -0.55 8.91 4.76
CA LEU A 59 -1.24 8.39 5.95
C LEU A 59 -0.65 9.01 7.21
N HIS A 60 -1.51 9.41 8.15
CA HIS A 60 -1.11 9.79 9.51
C HIS A 60 -1.57 8.70 10.49
N ILE A 61 -0.61 7.93 11.00
CA ILE A 61 -0.85 6.84 11.95
C ILE A 61 -0.69 7.39 13.37
N THR A 62 -1.77 7.35 14.15
CA THR A 62 -1.81 7.86 15.54
C THR A 62 -2.24 6.77 16.51
N CYS A 63 -1.70 6.79 17.74
CA CYS A 63 -2.24 5.98 18.83
C CYS A 63 -3.42 6.71 19.49
N LYS A 64 -4.40 5.93 20.00
CA LYS A 64 -5.50 6.51 20.80
C LYS A 64 -4.93 6.96 22.15
N PRO A 65 -5.12 8.23 22.55
CA PRO A 65 -4.79 8.64 23.92
C PRO A 65 -5.66 7.83 24.89
N ARG A 66 -5.05 7.26 25.93
CA ARG A 66 -5.83 6.74 27.06
C ARG A 66 -6.50 7.93 27.74
N ARG A 67 -7.83 7.99 27.73
CA ARG A 67 -8.57 8.87 28.65
C ARG A 67 -8.24 8.40 30.07
N GLY A 68 -7.36 9.12 30.75
CA GLY A 68 -7.15 8.95 32.19
C GLY A 68 -8.47 9.23 32.91
N ARG A 69 -8.82 8.36 33.86
CA ARG A 69 -9.86 8.67 34.85
C ARG A 69 -9.40 9.93 35.59
N ALA A 70 -10.18 11.00 35.46
CA ALA A 70 -10.13 12.12 36.40
C ALA A 70 -10.53 11.64 37.80
#